data_AF-A0A4D4MFU0-F1
#
_entry.id   AF-A0A4D4MFU0-F1
#
_cell.length_a   1.000
_cell.length_b   1.000
_cell.length_c   1.000
_cell.angle_alpha   90.00
_cell.angle_beta   90.00
_cell.angle_gamma   90.00
#
_symmetry.space_group_name_H-M   'P 1'
#
loop_
_entity.id
_entity.type
_entity.pdbx_description
1 polymer ?
#
loop_
_entity_poly.entity_id
_entity_poly.type
_entity_poly.pdbx_seq_one_letter_code
_entity_poly.pdbx_strand_id
1 'polypeptide(L)'
;MCLPCGSVLDYRSAEQLLQSHADLWLTRLTGVDPKTYARVWPDVLNQADRVMRARLGEDTADGDETLHSLAMMLEMASRNAAEGNLCQATVPLAYCETLAQRL
;
A
#
# COMPACT_ATOMS: atom_id res chain seq x y z
N MET A 1 -36.17 1.62 3.61
CA MET A 1 -35.62 0.30 4.02
C MET A 1 -34.11 0.43 3.91
N CYS A 2 -33.41 0.73 5.00
CA CYS A 2 -31.94 0.84 4.98
C CYS A 2 -31.38 -0.58 4.93
N LEU A 3 -30.67 -0.90 3.85
CA LEU A 3 -29.88 -2.13 3.76
C LEU A 3 -28.88 -2.13 4.93
N PRO A 4 -28.79 -3.21 5.72
CA PRO A 4 -27.72 -3.32 6.70
C PRO A 4 -26.41 -3.31 5.90
N CYS A 5 -25.56 -2.33 6.17
CA CYS A 5 -24.19 -2.29 5.70
C CYS A 5 -23.51 -3.59 6.18
N GLY A 6 -23.55 -4.61 5.32
CA GLY A 6 -22.96 -5.90 5.61
C GLY A 6 -21.47 -5.71 5.78
N SER A 7 -20.95 -6.07 6.94
CA SER A 7 -19.51 -6.15 7.16
C SER A 7 -18.98 -7.18 6.16
N VAL A 8 -18.22 -6.72 5.16
CA VAL A 8 -17.49 -7.64 4.27
C VAL A 8 -16.40 -8.27 5.12
N LEU A 9 -16.65 -9.49 5.59
CA LEU A 9 -15.63 -10.31 6.24
C LEU A 9 -14.72 -10.82 5.12
N ASP A 10 -13.57 -10.17 4.97
CA ASP A 10 -12.51 -10.70 4.13
C ASP A 10 -11.84 -11.86 4.88
N TYR A 11 -12.07 -13.10 4.42
CA TYR A 11 -11.50 -14.30 5.02
C TYR A 11 -10.01 -14.49 4.68
N ARG A 12 -9.44 -13.62 3.84
CA ARG A 12 -8.02 -13.67 3.47
C ARG A 12 -7.14 -13.33 4.67
N SER A 13 -6.00 -14.01 4.78
CA SER A 13 -4.95 -13.60 5.72
C SER A 13 -4.41 -12.21 5.35
N ALA A 14 -3.81 -11.50 6.31
CA ALA A 14 -3.16 -10.23 6.04
C ALA A 14 -2.12 -10.35 4.90
N GLU A 15 -1.38 -11.45 4.85
CA GLU A 15 -0.41 -11.70 3.77
C GLU A 15 -1.06 -11.88 2.40
N GLN A 16 -2.23 -12.54 2.33
CA GLN A 16 -2.99 -12.68 1.10
C GLN A 16 -3.58 -11.33 0.64
N LEU A 17 -4.00 -10.48 1.58
CA LEU A 17 -4.41 -9.10 1.28
C LEU A 17 -3.26 -8.25 0.77
N LEU A 18 -2.10 -8.34 1.43
CA LEU A 18 -0.88 -7.65 0.99
C LEU A 18 -0.45 -8.12 -0.40
N GLN A 19 -0.53 -9.42 -0.69
CA GLN A 19 -0.28 -9.94 -2.03
C GLN A 19 -1.27 -9.38 -3.06
N SER A 20 -2.55 -9.28 -2.70
CA SER A 20 -3.56 -8.66 -3.56
C SER A 20 -3.22 -7.20 -3.88
N HIS A 21 -2.85 -6.40 -2.89
CA HIS A 21 -2.43 -5.01 -3.13
C HIS A 21 -1.14 -4.92 -3.96
N ALA A 22 -0.21 -5.87 -3.76
CA ALA A 22 0.99 -5.98 -4.56
C ALA A 22 0.69 -6.17 -6.05
N ASP A 23 -0.17 -7.16 -6.34
CA ASP A 23 -0.55 -7.53 -7.70
C ASP A 23 -1.41 -6.45 -8.39
N LEU A 24 -2.25 -5.74 -7.63
CA LEU A 24 -3.18 -4.75 -8.18
C LEU A 24 -2.51 -3.42 -8.52
N TRP A 25 -1.67 -2.88 -7.63
CA TRP A 25 -1.15 -1.52 -7.81
C TRP A 25 0.28 -1.32 -7.31
N LEU A 26 0.68 -1.91 -6.18
CA LEU A 26 1.96 -1.56 -5.54
C LEU A 26 3.16 -1.90 -6.44
N THR A 27 3.18 -3.10 -7.03
CA THR A 27 4.28 -3.52 -7.90
C THR A 27 4.30 -2.70 -9.19
N ARG A 28 3.14 -2.37 -9.76
CA ARG A 28 3.07 -1.49 -10.93
C ARG A 28 3.60 -0.09 -10.64
N LEU A 29 3.23 0.46 -9.49
CA LEU A 29 3.59 1.82 -9.12
C LEU A 29 5.05 1.95 -8.69
N THR A 30 5.58 0.97 -7.95
CA THR A 30 6.91 1.06 -7.33
C THR A 30 7.97 0.17 -7.99
N GLY A 31 7.57 -0.79 -8.83
CA GLY A 31 8.47 -1.82 -9.37
C GLY A 31 8.92 -2.86 -8.34
N VAL A 32 8.46 -2.78 -7.09
CA VAL A 32 8.84 -3.73 -6.03
C VAL A 32 8.01 -5.01 -6.17
N ASP A 33 8.67 -6.12 -6.53
CA ASP A 33 8.07 -7.46 -6.57
C ASP A 33 8.26 -8.16 -5.21
N PRO A 34 7.18 -8.53 -4.48
CA PRO A 34 7.27 -9.27 -3.23
C PRO A 34 8.08 -10.57 -3.30
N LYS A 35 8.17 -11.22 -4.47
CA LYS A 35 8.95 -12.45 -4.67
C LYS A 35 10.44 -12.22 -4.45
N THR A 36 10.95 -11.03 -4.76
CA THR A 36 12.36 -10.65 -4.56
C THR A 36 12.75 -10.61 -3.09
N TYR A 37 11.76 -10.42 -2.21
CA TYR A 37 11.93 -10.31 -0.76
C TYR A 37 11.48 -11.58 -0.03
N ALA A 38 11.35 -12.72 -0.73
CA ALA A 38 10.79 -13.96 -0.16
C ALA A 38 9.45 -13.74 0.57
N ARG A 39 8.66 -12.73 0.15
CA ARG A 39 7.42 -12.27 0.80
C ARG A 39 7.56 -11.82 2.27
N VAL A 40 8.74 -11.34 2.66
CA VAL A 40 8.93 -10.62 3.93
C VAL A 40 8.29 -9.25 3.81
N TRP A 41 7.00 -9.16 4.16
CA TRP A 41 6.16 -7.97 3.96
C TRP A 41 6.72 -6.66 4.54
N PRO A 42 7.35 -6.64 5.72
CA PRO A 42 7.99 -5.43 6.23
C PRO A 42 9.05 -4.88 5.26
N ASP A 43 9.86 -5.74 4.65
CA ASP A 43 10.92 -5.33 3.73
C ASP A 43 10.34 -4.85 2.39
N VAL A 44 9.30 -5.54 1.89
CA VAL A 44 8.58 -5.15 0.67
C VAL A 44 7.99 -3.75 0.81
N LEU A 45 7.27 -3.49 1.91
CA LEU A 45 6.61 -2.20 2.14
C LEU A 45 7.62 -1.08 2.43
N ASN A 46 8.71 -1.39 3.13
CA ASN A 46 9.81 -0.45 3.33
C ASN A 46 10.47 -0.04 2.00
N GLN A 47 10.77 -1.00 1.13
CA GLN A 47 11.33 -0.68 -0.17
C GLN A 47 10.33 0.12 -1.02
N ALA A 48 9.05 -0.25 -1.01
CA ALA A 48 8.03 0.46 -1.76
C ALA A 48 7.88 1.92 -1.29
N ASP A 49 7.89 2.18 0.03
CA ASP A 49 7.90 3.53 0.60
C ASP A 49 9.13 4.33 0.14
N ARG A 50 10.33 3.72 0.17
CA ARG A 50 11.56 4.37 -0.31
C ARG A 50 11.47 4.78 -1.77
N VAL A 51 10.95 3.90 -2.64
CA VAL A 51 10.78 4.22 -4.07
C VAL A 51 9.77 5.35 -4.25
N MET A 52 8.64 5.31 -3.55
CA MET A 52 7.62 6.38 -3.64
C MET A 52 8.18 7.73 -3.19
N ARG A 53 8.96 7.77 -2.10
CA ARG A 53 9.63 8.99 -1.63
C ARG A 53 10.66 9.52 -2.60
N ALA A 54 11.46 8.63 -3.21
CA ALA A 54 12.44 9.02 -4.21
C ALA A 54 11.76 9.69 -5.42
N ARG A 55 10.68 9.07 -5.93
CA ARG A 55 9.88 9.64 -7.03
C ARG A 55 9.29 11.00 -6.67
N LEU A 56 8.72 11.14 -5.47
CA LEU A 56 8.17 12.42 -4.99
C LEU A 56 9.25 13.50 -4.87
N GLY A 57 10.48 13.13 -4.50
CA GLY A 57 11.62 14.05 -4.43
C GLY A 57 12.15 14.47 -5.81
N GLU A 58 11.96 13.64 -6.82
CA GLU A 58 12.30 13.95 -8.22
C GLU A 58 11.21 14.82 -8.88
N ASP A 59 9.93 14.58 -8.54
CA ASP A 59 8.75 15.20 -9.14
C ASP A 59 8.36 16.54 -8.48
N THR A 60 9.34 17.39 -8.21
CA THR A 60 9.16 18.71 -7.53
C THR A 60 8.46 19.78 -8.39
N ALA A 61 7.92 19.40 -9.55
CA ALA A 61 7.12 20.27 -10.40
C ALA A 61 5.63 20.07 -10.09
N ASP A 62 5.11 20.92 -9.20
CA ASP A 62 3.68 21.21 -9.00
C ASP A 62 2.75 20.00 -8.75
N GLY A 63 2.66 19.61 -7.48
CA GLY A 63 1.35 19.38 -6.88
C GLY A 63 0.60 18.10 -7.25
N ASP A 64 1.27 16.95 -7.41
CA ASP A 64 0.53 15.69 -7.35
C ASP A 64 0.17 15.35 -5.89
N GLU A 65 -0.87 16.01 -5.39
CA GLU A 65 -1.49 15.79 -4.08
C GLU A 65 -1.89 14.31 -3.90
N THR A 66 -2.17 13.60 -5.00
CA THR A 66 -2.50 12.16 -4.99
C THR A 66 -1.26 11.34 -4.70
N LEU A 67 -0.12 11.61 -5.37
CA LEU A 67 1.16 10.96 -5.08
C LEU A 67 1.67 11.25 -3.66
N HIS A 68 1.49 12.48 -3.18
CA HIS A 68 1.84 12.83 -1.80
C HIS A 68 0.99 12.04 -0.79
N SER A 69 -0.32 11.96 -1.02
CA SER A 69 -1.25 11.19 -0.19
C SER A 69 -0.94 9.68 -0.22
N LEU A 70 -0.58 9.14 -1.39
CA LEU A 70 -0.11 7.77 -1.54
C LEU A 70 1.17 7.50 -0.74
N ALA A 71 2.15 8.40 -0.80
CA ALA A 71 3.40 8.27 -0.07
C ALA A 71 3.18 8.28 1.46
N MET A 72 2.36 9.20 1.98
CA MET A 72 2.03 9.26 3.41
C MET A 72 1.35 7.98 3.91
N MET A 73 0.41 7.44 3.14
CA MET A 73 -0.34 6.25 3.53
C MET A 73 0.51 4.99 3.40
N LEU A 74 1.39 4.92 2.40
CA LEU A 74 2.37 3.83 2.28
C LEU A 74 3.39 3.85 3.42
N GLU A 75 3.83 5.02 3.88
CA GLU A 75 4.66 5.16 5.07
C GLU A 75 3.97 4.57 6.31
N MET A 76 2.68 4.87 6.49
CA MET A 76 1.88 4.32 7.59
C MET A 76 1.79 2.80 7.50
N ALA A 77 1.57 2.25 6.30
CA ALA A 77 1.55 0.81 6.07
C ALA A 77 2.90 0.16 6.42
N SER A 78 4.00 0.77 5.99
CA SER A 78 5.37 0.34 6.25
C SER A 78 5.68 0.28 7.75
N ARG A 79 5.30 1.33 8.51
CA ARG A 79 5.44 1.35 9.98
C ARG A 79 4.66 0.22 10.65
N ASN A 80 3.38 0.06 10.29
CA ASN A 80 2.55 -1.00 10.87
C ASN A 80 3.14 -2.39 10.61
N ALA A 81 3.67 -2.62 9.40
CA ALA A 81 4.34 -3.88 9.08
C ALA A 81 5.65 -4.07 9.85
N ALA A 82 6.46 -3.02 10.03
CA ALA A 82 7.69 -3.06 10.83
C ALA A 82 7.43 -3.39 12.31
N GLU A 83 6.27 -3.01 12.83
CA GLU A 83 5.81 -3.37 14.18
C GLU A 83 5.22 -4.79 14.26
N GLY A 84 5.18 -5.53 13.15
CA GLY A 84 4.60 -6.88 13.07
C GLY A 84 3.07 -6.90 12.87
N ASN A 85 2.43 -5.74 12.72
CA ASN A 85 0.98 -5.59 12.61
C ASN A 85 0.52 -5.62 11.14
N LEU A 86 0.68 -6.75 10.47
CA LEU A 86 0.33 -6.89 9.04
C LEU A 86 -1.15 -6.58 8.74
N CYS A 87 -2.08 -6.93 9.63
CA CYS A 87 -3.50 -6.56 9.48
C CYS A 87 -3.72 -5.04 9.52
N GLN A 88 -2.93 -4.30 10.31
CA GLN A 88 -3.03 -2.83 10.34
C GLN A 88 -2.32 -2.20 9.15
N ALA A 89 -1.36 -2.89 8.53
CA ALA A 89 -0.72 -2.42 7.31
C ALA A 89 -1.67 -2.45 6.10
N THR A 90 -2.67 -3.34 6.06
CA THR A 90 -3.61 -3.42 4.94
C THR A 90 -4.62 -2.26 4.90
N VAL A 91 -4.95 -1.67 6.05
CA VAL A 91 -5.91 -0.55 6.14
C VAL A 91 -5.46 0.67 5.32
N PRO A 92 -4.27 1.23 5.51
CA PRO A 92 -3.80 2.34 4.68
C PRO A 92 -3.54 1.92 3.23
N LEU A 93 -3.19 0.66 2.96
CA LEU A 93 -3.00 0.18 1.57
C LEU A 93 -4.30 0.10 0.78
N ALA A 94 -5.43 -0.19 1.41
CA ALA A 94 -6.74 -0.13 0.77
C ALA A 94 -7.11 1.31 0.36
N TYR A 95 -6.72 2.31 1.16
CA TYR A 95 -6.84 3.71 0.77
C TYR A 95 -5.93 4.05 -0.41
N CYS A 96 -4.67 3.60 -0.36
CA CYS A 96 -3.74 3.77 -1.47
C CYS A 96 -4.26 3.16 -2.77
N GLU A 97 -4.90 1.99 -2.73
CA GLU A 97 -5.50 1.37 -3.92
C GLU A 97 -6.53 2.28 -4.60
N THR A 98 -7.37 2.94 -3.82
CA THR A 98 -8.38 3.88 -4.35
C THR A 98 -7.73 5.10 -5.01
N LEU A 99 -6.60 5.58 -4.47
CA LEU A 99 -5.84 6.68 -5.06
C LEU A 99 -5.05 6.25 -6.29
N ALA A 100 -4.44 5.06 -6.27
CA ALA A 100 -3.66 4.52 -7.36
C ALA A 100 -4.52 4.24 -8.62
N GLN A 101 -5.82 3.98 -8.45
CA GLN A 101 -6.77 3.89 -9.56
C GLN A 101 -7.04 5.22 -10.27
N ARG A 102 -6.65 6.36 -9.67
CA ARG A 102 -6.83 7.70 -10.22
C ARG A 102 -5.60 8.24 -10.96
N LEU A 103 -4.47 7.54 -10.86
CA LEU A 103 -3.22 7.82 -11.58
C LEU A 103 -3.21 7.11 -12.94
#